data_AF-A0A946V9K6-F1
#
_entry.id   AF-A0A946V9K6-F1
#
_cell.length_a   1.000
_cell.length_b   1.000
_cell.length_c   1.000
_cell.angle_alpha   90.00
_cell.angle_beta   90.00
_cell.angle_gamma   90.00
#
_symmetry.space_group_name_H-M   'P 1'
#
loop_
_entity.id
_entity.type
_entity.pdbx_description
1 polymer ?
#
loop_
_entity_poly.entity_id
_entity_poly.type
_entity_poly.pdbx_seq_one_letter_code
_entity_poly.pdbx_strand_id
1 'polypeptide(L)' 'VMCRSLISVDWQGYLYDCDFNQMLEIPMPADGQERLHISELASLAVDERPIRVADHCYGCTAGQGSGCGGALA' A
#
# COMPACT_ATOMS: atom_id res chain seq x y z
N VAL A 1 0.08 -11.68 0.72
CA VAL A 1 0.70 -10.33 0.86
C VAL A 1 -0.32 -9.31 0.40
N MET A 2 -0.85 -8.49 1.32
CA MET A 2 -2.03 -7.63 1.08
C MET A 2 -1.79 -6.56 0.00
N CYS A 3 -0.59 -6.01 -0.08
CA CYS A 3 -0.24 -4.93 -1.02
C CYS A 3 -0.30 -5.30 -2.52
N ARG A 4 -0.61 -6.57 -2.85
CA ARG A 4 -0.70 -7.04 -4.24
C ARG A 4 -2.10 -6.94 -4.84
N SER A 5 -3.12 -6.85 -4.00
CA SER A 5 -4.52 -6.93 -4.43
C SER A 5 -5.40 -5.85 -3.80
N LEU A 6 -4.81 -4.99 -2.97
CA LEU A 6 -5.51 -3.94 -2.24
C LEU A 6 -4.70 -2.65 -2.36
N ILE A 7 -5.41 -1.54 -2.33
CA ILE A 7 -4.88 -0.18 -2.20
C ILE A 7 -5.64 0.44 -1.04
N SER A 8 -4.93 1.15 -0.16
CA SER A 8 -5.56 1.92 0.90
C SER A 8 -5.64 3.40 0.51
N VAL A 9 -6.70 4.06 0.96
CA VAL A 9 -6.97 5.47 0.69
C VAL A 9 -7.23 6.16 2.02
N ASP A 10 -6.50 7.23 2.32
CA ASP A 10 -6.78 8.02 3.52
C ASP A 10 -8.01 8.93 3.36
N TRP A 11 -8.42 9.57 4.45
CA TRP A 11 -9.58 10.45 4.48
C TRP A 11 -9.42 11.72 3.62
N GLN A 12 -8.18 12.06 3.26
CA GLN A 12 -7.87 13.18 2.36
C GLN A 12 -7.79 12.73 0.89
N GLY A 13 -7.90 11.42 0.61
CA GLY A 13 -7.85 10.85 -0.72
C GLY A 13 -6.46 10.44 -1.19
N TYR A 14 -5.43 10.43 -0.33
CA TYR A 14 -4.10 9.97 -0.74
C TYR A 14 -3.96 8.45 -0.69
N LEU A 15 -3.15 7.93 -1.61
CA LEU A 15 -3.02 6.50 -1.87
C LEU A 15 -1.81 5.86 -1.18
N TYR A 16 -2.02 4.64 -0.70
CA TYR A 16 -1.02 3.80 -0.07
C TYR A 16 -1.14 2.37 -0.60
N ASP A 17 -0.02 1.66 -0.74
CA ASP A 17 -0.04 0.28 -1.23
C ASP A 17 -0.76 -0.70 -0.28
N CYS A 18 -0.92 -0.35 1.01
CA CYS A 18 -1.70 -1.09 1.99
C CYS A 18 -2.04 -0.22 3.21
N ASP A 19 -2.89 -0.75 4.09
CA ASP A 19 -3.26 -0.13 5.36
C ASP A 19 -2.07 0.03 6.33
N PHE A 20 -1.10 -0.89 6.32
CA PHE A 20 0.16 -0.74 7.08
C PHE A 20 1.00 0.41 6.57
N ASN A 21 1.14 0.56 5.25
CA ASN A 21 1.81 1.70 4.66
C ASN A 21 1.08 3.00 5.03
N GLN A 22 -0.26 3.00 5.07
CA GLN A 22 -1.03 4.15 5.55
C GLN A 22 -0.77 4.47 7.02
N MET A 23 -0.79 3.47 7.91
CA MET A 23 -0.55 3.64 9.35
C MET A 23 0.86 4.17 9.64
N LEU A 24 1.83 3.85 8.78
CA LEU A 24 3.22 4.30 8.88
C LEU A 24 3.52 5.54 8.03
N GLU A 25 2.50 6.16 7.41
CA GLU A 25 2.63 7.34 6.55
C GLU A 25 3.61 7.13 5.37
N ILE A 26 3.64 5.93 4.80
CA ILE A 26 4.48 5.53 3.66
C ILE A 26 3.63 5.60 2.37
N PRO A 27 3.60 6.75 1.66
CA PRO A 27 2.73 6.90 0.50
C PRO A 27 3.14 6.00 -0.67
N MET A 28 2.17 5.68 -1.52
CA MET A 28 2.39 5.00 -2.79
C MET A 28 3.40 5.80 -3.66
N PRO A 29 4.30 5.13 -4.41
CA PRO A 29 5.19 5.82 -5.34
C PRO A 29 4.43 6.63 -6.39
N ALA A 30 4.76 7.92 -6.49
CA ALA A 30 4.27 8.83 -7.52
C ALA A 30 5.47 9.38 -8.30
N ASP A 31 5.37 9.41 -9.64
CA ASP A 31 6.45 9.89 -10.49
C ASP A 31 6.59 11.42 -10.36
N GLY A 32 7.62 11.87 -9.63
CA GLY A 32 7.88 13.30 -9.43
C GLY A 32 6.95 14.00 -8.42
N GLN A 33 6.17 13.24 -7.65
CA GLN A 33 5.32 13.77 -6.58
C GLN A 33 5.56 13.05 -5.26
N GLU A 34 5.30 13.73 -4.14
CA GLU A 34 5.46 13.15 -2.81
C GLU A 34 4.33 12.16 -2.46
N ARG A 35 3.10 12.45 -2.91
CA ARG A 35 1.90 11.65 -2.67
C ARG A 35 1.00 11.65 -3.90
N LEU A 36 0.32 10.53 -4.11
CA LEU A 36 -0.67 10.38 -5.18
C LEU A 36 -2.09 10.52 -4.62
N HIS A 37 -2.93 11.34 -5.24
CA HIS A 37 -4.34 11.48 -4.85
C HIS A 37 -5.26 10.63 -5.73
N ILE A 38 -6.35 10.09 -5.17
CA ILE A 38 -7.30 9.20 -5.87
C ILE A 38 -7.92 9.84 -7.11
N SER A 39 -8.05 11.18 -7.15
CA SER A 39 -8.54 11.89 -8.33
C SER A 39 -7.62 11.75 -9.55
N GLU A 40 -6.35 11.46 -9.35
CA GLU A 40 -5.35 11.28 -10.42
C GLU A 40 -5.28 9.81 -10.89
N LEU A 41 -5.95 8.90 -10.19
CA LEU A 41 -5.89 7.45 -10.44
C LEU A 41 -6.40 7.07 -11.83
N ALA A 42 -7.43 7.75 -12.34
CA ALA A 42 -8.01 7.46 -13.65
C ALA A 42 -7.02 7.68 -14.82
N SER A 43 -6.00 8.51 -14.62
CA SER A 43 -4.94 8.77 -15.59
C SER A 43 -3.71 7.87 -15.41
N LEU A 44 -3.67 7.06 -14.35
CA LEU A 44 -2.52 6.26 -13.97
C LEU A 44 -2.82 4.78 -14.14
N ALA A 45 -2.03 4.10 -14.97
CA ALA A 45 -1.96 2.65 -14.94
C ALA A 45 -1.37 2.25 -13.58
N VAL A 46 -2.22 1.69 -12.71
CA VAL A 46 -1.81 1.17 -11.39
C VAL A 46 -1.27 -0.24 -11.50
N ASP A 47 -1.66 -0.94 -12.57
CA ASP A 47 -1.15 -2.25 -12.91
C ASP A 47 0.37 -2.21 -13.14
N GLU A 48 1.06 -3.21 -12.60
CA GLU A 48 2.51 -3.39 -12.73
C GLU A 48 3.40 -2.30 -12.11
N ARG A 49 2.82 -1.42 -11.28
CA ARG A 49 3.62 -0.47 -10.49
C ARG A 49 4.43 -1.15 -9.39
N PRO A 50 5.63 -0.64 -9.08
CA PRO A 50 6.40 -1.13 -7.93
C PRO A 50 5.68 -0.79 -6.62
N ILE A 51 5.54 -1.78 -5.74
CA ILE A 51 5.01 -1.62 -4.38
C ILE A 51 6.12 -1.05 -3.50
N ARG A 52 5.79 -0.04 -2.68
CA ARG A 52 6.73 0.46 -1.67
C ARG A 52 6.82 -0.50 -0.48
N VAL A 53 8.02 -1.02 -0.24
CA VAL A 53 8.32 -1.97 0.85
C VAL A 53 9.10 -1.31 1.98
N ALA A 54 8.89 -1.79 3.20
CA ALA A 54 9.61 -1.40 4.42
C ALA A 54 9.70 -2.60 5.39
N ASP A 55 10.28 -2.42 6.58
CA ASP A 55 10.57 -3.53 7.51
C ASP A 55 9.34 -4.39 7.89
N HIS A 56 8.16 -3.77 8.05
CA HIS A 56 6.92 -4.51 8.36
C HIS A 56 6.49 -5.47 7.22
N CYS A 57 6.95 -5.23 5.98
CA CYS A 57 6.64 -6.09 4.84
C CYS A 57 7.25 -7.49 5.01
N TYR A 58 8.37 -7.64 5.74
CA TYR A 58 8.92 -8.94 6.08
C TYR A 58 7.98 -9.76 6.97
N GLY A 59 7.21 -9.11 7.84
CA GLY A 59 6.15 -9.76 8.61
C GLY A 59 4.98 -10.20 7.73
N CYS A 60 4.60 -9.36 6.76
CA CYS A 60 3.52 -9.63 5.81
C CYS A 60 3.84 -10.79 4.84
N THR A 61 5.10 -10.97 4.46
CA THR A 61 5.55 -12.10 3.61
C THR A 61 5.71 -13.39 4.40
N ALA A 62 6.06 -13.32 5.69
CA ALA A 62 6.16 -14.47 6.58
C ALA A 62 4.80 -15.07 7.00
N GLY A 63 3.67 -14.52 6.52
CA GLY A 63 2.32 -14.93 6.94
C GLY A 63 1.94 -14.45 8.35
N GLN A 64 2.82 -13.74 9.04
CA GLN A 64 2.60 -13.13 10.35
C GLN A 64 2.21 -11.65 10.21
N GLY A 65 1.40 -11.34 9.20
CA GLY A 65 0.89 -9.98 9.00
C GLY A 65 -0.16 -9.63 10.04
N SER A 66 -0.16 -8.40 10.51
CA SER A 66 -1.07 -7.85 11.54
C SER A 66 -2.52 -7.64 11.08
N GLY A 67 -2.94 -8.24 9.96
CA GLY A 67 -4.33 -8.24 9.51
C GLY A 67 -5.16 -9.30 10.22
N CYS A 68 -6.48 -9.10 10.29
CA CYS A 68 -7.45 -10.02 10.91
C CYS A 68 -7.47 -11.46 10.34
N GLY A 69 -6.61 -11.78 9.36
CA GLY A 69 -6.40 -13.14 8.85
C GLY A 69 -5.41 -13.97 9.66
N GLY A 70 -4.47 -13.35 10.39
CA GLY A 70 -3.42 -14.05 11.15
C GLY A 70 -2.57 -15.02 10.31
N ALA A 71 -1.56 -15.62 10.95
CA ALA A 71 -0.85 -16.77 10.39
C ALA A 71 -1.81 -17.97 10.36
N LEU A 72 -2.51 -18.12 9.23
CA LEU A 72 -3.17 -19.39 8.90
C LEU A 72 -2.07 -20.39 8.52
N ALA A 73 -1.42 -20.93 9.54
CA ALA A 73 -0.62 -22.14 9.46
C ALA A 73 -1.55 -23.37 9.47
#